data_AF-A0A7S3XNL5-F1
#
_entry.id   AF-A0A7S3XNL5-F1
#
_cell.length_a   1.000
_cell.length_b   1.000
_cell.length_c   1.000
_cell.angle_alpha   90.00
_cell.angle_beta   90.00
_cell.angle_gamma   90.00
#
_symmetry.space_group_name_H-M   'P 1'
#
loop_
_entity.id
_entity.type
_entity.pdbx_description
1 polymer ?
#
loop_
_entity_poly.entity_id
_entity_poly.type
_entity_poly.pdbx_seq_one_letter_code
_entity_poly.pdbx_strand_id
1 'polypeptide(L)'
;AKHGAHRAARRRVRVFCPDMRDCLTLVCRYLTPQAPPDDVRDVAGAAHYVALLPFLEDRQAFDGDLDLWCTSQQFLDLLAGDWEEHAILLCNYINYLAAVSKKKDPFKAYLVMGRGIPEGETVYVLQKIGEGWDNLVYWNAAKGQGYSSRDELCPLQDVACIISEENIWANLQKHGHPFQISYEFETNPKAWRPLFGPQFPRPAHLR
;
A
#
# COMPACT_ATOMS: atom_id res chain seq x y z
N ALA A 1 19.83 -21.43 12.82
CA ALA A 1 20.13 -20.07 12.29
C ALA A 1 20.14 -19.93 10.74
N LYS A 2 19.88 -20.98 9.94
CA LYS A 2 19.96 -20.91 8.45
C LYS A 2 18.63 -20.64 7.69
N HIS A 3 17.49 -20.49 8.36
CA HIS A 3 16.18 -20.40 7.68
C HIS A 3 15.75 -18.99 7.25
N GLY A 4 16.43 -17.92 7.68
CA GLY A 4 15.96 -16.54 7.43
C GLY A 4 16.53 -15.88 6.17
N ALA A 5 17.69 -16.30 5.67
CA ALA A 5 18.33 -15.63 4.52
C ALA A 5 17.60 -15.86 3.19
N HIS A 6 16.79 -16.93 3.09
CA HIS A 6 16.08 -17.28 1.86
C HIS A 6 14.79 -16.49 1.62
N ARG A 7 14.21 -15.83 2.65
CA ARG A 7 12.92 -15.12 2.51
C ARG A 7 13.05 -13.81 1.73
N ALA A 8 14.06 -12.99 2.03
CA ALA A 8 14.30 -11.73 1.30
C ALA A 8 14.49 -11.96 -0.21
N ALA A 9 15.15 -13.06 -0.61
CA ALA A 9 15.41 -13.41 -2.00
C ALA A 9 14.18 -13.92 -2.79
N ARG A 10 13.01 -14.08 -2.13
CA ARG A 10 11.77 -14.60 -2.74
C ARG A 10 10.60 -13.63 -2.70
N ARG A 11 10.77 -12.41 -2.16
CA ARG A 11 9.70 -11.42 -2.13
C ARG A 11 9.40 -10.96 -3.55
N ARG A 12 8.15 -11.13 -3.99
CA ARG A 12 7.68 -10.62 -5.27
C ARG A 12 7.40 -9.13 -5.11
N VAL A 13 8.07 -8.32 -5.90
CA VAL A 13 7.83 -6.88 -5.98
C VAL A 13 7.22 -6.62 -7.35
N ARG A 14 5.94 -6.25 -7.39
CA ARG A 14 5.27 -5.82 -8.63
C ARG A 14 5.45 -4.31 -8.75
N VAL A 15 6.05 -3.89 -9.86
CA VAL A 15 6.29 -2.48 -10.17
C VAL A 15 5.26 -1.97 -11.18
N PHE A 16 4.87 -2.82 -12.12
CA PHE A 16 3.86 -2.56 -13.12
C PHE A 16 2.73 -3.57 -12.99
N CYS A 17 1.50 -3.09 -13.18
CA CYS A 17 0.31 -3.94 -13.21
C CYS A 17 -0.53 -3.61 -14.45
N PRO A 18 -1.20 -4.60 -15.07
CA PRO A 18 -2.16 -4.35 -16.14
C PRO A 18 -3.30 -3.45 -15.66
N ASP A 19 -3.66 -2.44 -16.44
CA ASP A 19 -4.86 -1.64 -16.24
C ASP A 19 -6.05 -2.19 -17.05
N MET A 20 -7.23 -1.60 -16.90
CA MET A 20 -8.44 -1.99 -17.66
C MET A 20 -8.33 -1.79 -19.19
N ARG A 21 -7.24 -1.21 -19.69
CA ARG A 21 -6.95 -1.04 -21.12
C ARG A 21 -5.87 -2.03 -21.60
N ASP A 22 -5.49 -2.99 -20.76
CA ASP A 22 -4.41 -3.96 -20.99
C ASP A 22 -3.02 -3.30 -21.16
N CYS A 23 -2.85 -2.12 -20.55
CA CYS A 23 -1.57 -1.41 -20.50
C CYS A 23 -0.87 -1.67 -19.16
N LEU A 24 0.43 -1.96 -19.20
CA LEU A 24 1.25 -2.02 -17.99
C LEU A 24 1.45 -0.62 -17.41
N THR A 25 0.81 -0.36 -16.28
CA THR A 25 0.85 0.91 -15.57
C THR A 25 1.75 0.79 -14.34
N LEU A 26 2.65 1.76 -14.16
CA LEU A 26 3.49 1.85 -12.96
C LEU A 26 2.58 2.04 -11.73
N VAL A 27 2.76 1.22 -10.69
CA VAL A 27 1.85 1.20 -9.54
C VAL A 27 1.73 2.56 -8.84
N CYS A 28 2.81 3.35 -8.79
CA CYS A 28 2.79 4.72 -8.26
C CYS A 28 1.71 5.60 -8.91
N ARG A 29 1.33 5.35 -10.16
CA ARG A 29 0.35 6.15 -10.91
C ARG A 29 -1.09 5.98 -10.43
N TYR A 30 -1.37 4.94 -9.66
CA TYR A 30 -2.67 4.76 -8.98
C TYR A 30 -2.78 5.62 -7.72
N LEU A 31 -1.66 6.09 -7.18
CA LEU A 31 -1.63 6.97 -6.04
C LEU A 31 -1.74 8.42 -6.50
N THR A 32 -2.89 9.01 -6.22
CA THR A 32 -3.22 10.40 -6.49
C THR A 32 -4.22 10.83 -5.42
N PRO A 33 -3.85 11.72 -4.49
CA PRO A 33 -4.73 12.14 -3.40
C PRO A 33 -6.11 12.55 -3.92
N GLN A 34 -7.15 11.93 -3.37
CA GLN A 34 -8.54 12.12 -3.77
C GLN A 34 -9.37 12.48 -2.52
N ALA A 35 -10.28 13.44 -2.65
CA ALA A 35 -11.21 13.76 -1.58
C ALA A 35 -12.14 12.57 -1.28
N PRO A 36 -12.30 12.17 -0.01
CA PRO A 36 -13.38 11.26 0.35
C PRO A 36 -14.73 11.99 0.29
N PRO A 37 -15.86 11.26 0.39
CA PRO A 37 -17.19 11.87 0.55
C PRO A 37 -17.26 12.86 1.72
N ASP A 38 -18.14 13.86 1.63
CA ASP A 38 -18.20 14.99 2.59
C ASP A 38 -18.47 14.58 4.05
N ASP A 39 -19.11 13.44 4.26
CA ASP A 39 -19.39 12.84 5.57
C ASP A 39 -18.17 12.13 6.18
N VAL A 40 -17.16 11.80 5.37
CA VAL A 40 -15.93 11.15 5.78
C VAL A 40 -14.85 12.18 6.13
N ARG A 41 -14.64 12.40 7.44
CA ARG A 41 -13.83 13.53 7.95
C ARG A 41 -12.47 13.15 8.52
N ASP A 42 -12.23 11.87 8.76
CA ASP A 42 -10.99 11.37 9.33
C ASP A 42 -10.60 10.00 8.75
N VAL A 43 -9.41 9.54 9.13
CA VAL A 43 -8.83 8.29 8.62
C VAL A 43 -9.65 7.06 9.02
N ALA A 44 -10.24 7.06 10.21
CA ALA A 44 -11.08 5.94 10.65
C ALA A 44 -12.38 5.87 9.85
N GLY A 45 -13.02 7.03 9.62
CA GLY A 45 -14.18 7.14 8.74
C GLY A 45 -13.85 6.72 7.30
N ALA A 46 -12.67 7.09 6.79
CA ALA A 46 -12.23 6.68 5.46
C ALA A 46 -12.01 5.16 5.37
N ALA A 47 -11.36 4.56 6.36
CA ALA A 47 -11.17 3.11 6.43
C ALA A 47 -12.51 2.37 6.53
N HIS A 48 -13.47 2.89 7.30
CA HIS A 48 -14.80 2.31 7.39
C HIS A 48 -15.57 2.44 6.08
N TYR A 49 -15.57 3.62 5.45
CA TYR A 49 -16.24 3.85 4.17
C TYR A 49 -15.73 2.90 3.08
N VAL A 50 -14.41 2.78 2.94
CA VAL A 50 -13.80 1.89 1.95
C VAL A 50 -14.17 0.43 2.20
N ALA A 51 -14.23 0.00 3.47
CA ALA A 51 -14.62 -1.37 3.82
C ALA A 51 -16.11 -1.68 3.59
N LEU A 52 -16.95 -0.68 3.30
CA LEU A 52 -18.34 -0.90 2.87
C LEU A 52 -18.44 -1.29 1.40
N LEU A 53 -17.40 -1.04 0.59
CA LEU A 53 -17.37 -1.47 -0.80
C LEU A 53 -17.22 -3.00 -0.86
N PRO A 54 -18.01 -3.69 -1.70
CA PRO A 54 -17.92 -5.13 -1.88
C PRO A 54 -16.52 -5.62 -2.28
N PHE A 55 -16.08 -6.68 -1.62
CA PHE A 55 -14.86 -7.39 -1.97
C PHE A 55 -15.15 -8.48 -3.01
N LEU A 56 -14.46 -8.43 -4.15
CA LEU A 56 -14.58 -9.40 -5.24
C LEU A 56 -13.22 -9.60 -5.90
N GLU A 57 -12.65 -10.81 -5.77
CA GLU A 57 -11.35 -11.13 -6.40
C GLU A 57 -11.48 -11.26 -7.92
N ASP A 58 -10.44 -10.82 -8.64
CA ASP A 58 -10.40 -10.90 -10.11
C ASP A 58 -10.67 -12.30 -10.67
N ARG A 59 -10.17 -13.35 -10.01
CA ARG A 59 -10.43 -14.75 -10.40
C ARG A 59 -11.92 -15.13 -10.37
N GLN A 60 -12.70 -14.43 -9.55
CA GLN A 60 -14.14 -14.64 -9.46
C GLN A 60 -14.89 -13.80 -10.49
N ALA A 61 -14.30 -12.68 -10.93
CA ALA A 61 -14.86 -11.77 -11.92
C ALA A 61 -14.52 -12.15 -13.37
N PHE A 62 -13.35 -12.74 -13.62
CA PHE A 62 -12.82 -13.08 -14.95
C PHE A 62 -12.38 -14.54 -15.04
N ASP A 63 -12.53 -15.14 -16.23
CA ASP A 63 -12.11 -16.52 -16.51
C ASP A 63 -10.59 -16.57 -16.75
N GLY A 64 -9.78 -16.43 -15.68
CA GLY A 64 -8.32 -16.47 -15.76
C GLY A 64 -7.56 -15.97 -14.52
N ASP A 65 -6.22 -16.13 -14.53
CA ASP A 65 -5.29 -15.58 -13.53
C ASP A 65 -4.87 -14.13 -13.86
N LEU A 66 -5.82 -13.29 -14.25
CA LEU A 66 -5.54 -11.87 -14.51
C LEU A 66 -5.64 -11.07 -13.21
N ASP A 67 -4.67 -10.20 -12.96
CA ASP A 67 -4.59 -9.31 -11.78
C ASP A 67 -4.62 -7.87 -12.30
N LEU A 68 -5.83 -7.35 -12.52
CA LEU A 68 -6.09 -6.03 -13.07
C LEU A 68 -6.14 -5.01 -11.95
N TRP A 69 -5.48 -3.88 -12.15
CA TRP A 69 -5.52 -2.78 -11.19
C TRP A 69 -6.40 -1.65 -11.70
N CYS A 70 -7.34 -1.22 -10.87
CA CYS A 70 -8.24 -0.11 -11.13
C CYS A 70 -7.82 1.16 -10.37
N THR A 71 -8.09 2.31 -10.97
CA THR A 71 -8.00 3.60 -10.27
C THR A 71 -9.12 3.74 -9.24
N SER A 72 -8.96 4.64 -8.27
CA SER A 72 -10.01 4.96 -7.29
C SER A 72 -11.37 5.26 -7.92
N GLN A 73 -11.42 6.01 -9.03
CA GLN A 73 -12.69 6.30 -9.71
C GLN A 73 -13.29 5.05 -10.37
N GLN A 74 -12.46 4.24 -11.04
CA GLN A 74 -12.94 3.01 -11.69
C GLN A 74 -13.48 2.01 -10.67
N PHE A 75 -12.81 1.87 -9.52
CA PHE A 75 -13.31 1.04 -8.42
C PHE A 75 -14.66 1.53 -7.90
N LEU A 76 -14.82 2.84 -7.68
CA LEU A 76 -16.09 3.44 -7.26
C LEU A 76 -17.20 3.27 -8.30
N ASP A 77 -16.86 3.30 -9.60
CA ASP A 77 -17.83 3.08 -10.68
C ASP A 77 -18.24 1.59 -10.79
N LEU A 78 -17.31 0.67 -10.54
CA LEU A 78 -17.55 -0.78 -10.56
C LEU A 78 -18.29 -1.29 -9.32
N LEU A 79 -18.17 -0.58 -8.19
CA LEU A 79 -18.77 -0.94 -6.89
C LEU A 79 -18.32 -2.31 -6.34
N ALA A 80 -17.20 -2.84 -6.83
CA ALA A 80 -16.55 -4.04 -6.35
C ALA A 80 -15.09 -4.09 -6.81
N GLY A 81 -14.23 -4.72 -6.02
CA GLY A 81 -12.80 -4.86 -6.28
C GLY A 81 -12.14 -5.64 -5.14
N ASP A 82 -10.83 -5.88 -5.20
CA ASP A 82 -10.15 -6.69 -4.19
C ASP A 82 -9.12 -5.87 -3.40
N TRP A 83 -7.98 -6.47 -3.03
CA TRP A 83 -7.08 -5.88 -2.03
C TRP A 83 -6.48 -4.57 -2.54
N GLU A 84 -6.11 -4.58 -3.81
CA GLU A 84 -5.48 -3.52 -4.56
C GLU A 84 -6.36 -2.27 -4.59
N GLU A 85 -7.59 -2.36 -5.08
CA GLU A 85 -8.50 -1.22 -5.22
C GLU A 85 -8.88 -0.60 -3.88
N HIS A 86 -9.16 -1.44 -2.87
CA HIS A 86 -9.47 -0.97 -1.53
C HIS A 86 -8.28 -0.21 -0.94
N ALA A 87 -7.07 -0.76 -1.06
CA ALA A 87 -5.87 -0.12 -0.54
C ALA A 87 -5.55 1.18 -1.29
N ILE A 88 -5.67 1.21 -2.62
CA ILE A 88 -5.47 2.42 -3.44
C ILE A 88 -6.42 3.53 -3.01
N LEU A 89 -7.72 3.22 -2.91
CA LEU A 89 -8.74 4.20 -2.52
C LEU A 89 -8.47 4.76 -1.11
N LEU A 90 -8.22 3.89 -0.13
CA LEU A 90 -7.92 4.32 1.23
C LEU A 90 -6.63 5.13 1.29
N CYS A 91 -5.58 4.72 0.59
CA CYS A 91 -4.30 5.46 0.56
C CYS A 91 -4.50 6.88 0.00
N ASN A 92 -5.27 7.02 -1.09
CA ASN A 92 -5.57 8.31 -1.70
C ASN A 92 -6.40 9.21 -0.78
N TYR A 93 -7.39 8.65 -0.07
CA TYR A 93 -8.17 9.39 0.93
C TYR A 93 -7.31 9.86 2.09
N ILE A 94 -6.45 9.01 2.65
CA ILE A 94 -5.57 9.41 3.76
C ILE A 94 -4.60 10.50 3.32
N ASN A 95 -4.00 10.38 2.13
CA ASN A 95 -3.08 11.42 1.62
C ASN A 95 -3.80 12.75 1.33
N TYR A 96 -5.06 12.72 0.87
CA TYR A 96 -5.87 13.94 0.74
C TYR A 96 -6.16 14.57 2.10
N LEU A 97 -6.64 13.77 3.07
CA LEU A 97 -6.93 14.23 4.42
C LEU A 97 -5.69 14.80 5.11
N ALA A 98 -4.51 14.23 4.84
CA ALA A 98 -3.24 14.76 5.28
C ALA A 98 -2.94 16.13 4.68
N ALA A 99 -3.11 16.28 3.36
CA ALA A 99 -2.83 17.53 2.65
C ALA A 99 -3.72 18.70 3.10
N VAL A 100 -4.98 18.42 3.46
CA VAL A 100 -5.91 19.45 3.96
C VAL A 100 -5.90 19.60 5.49
N SER A 101 -5.16 18.76 6.20
CA SER A 101 -5.13 18.78 7.66
C SER A 101 -4.44 20.03 8.19
N LYS A 102 -5.04 20.65 9.20
CA LYS A 102 -4.41 21.72 10.00
C LYS A 102 -3.88 21.22 11.34
N LYS A 103 -3.87 19.89 11.55
CA LYS A 103 -3.38 19.28 12.79
C LYS A 103 -1.88 19.52 12.94
N LYS A 104 -1.42 19.58 14.20
CA LYS A 104 -0.02 19.79 14.52
C LYS A 104 0.86 18.63 14.07
N ASP A 105 0.38 17.40 14.24
CA ASP A 105 1.12 16.21 13.85
C ASP A 105 0.79 15.85 12.39
N PRO A 106 1.77 15.89 11.47
CA PRO A 106 1.55 15.50 10.08
C PRO A 106 1.32 13.99 10.00
N PHE A 107 0.68 13.53 8.94
CA PHE A 107 0.61 12.10 8.64
C PHE A 107 0.68 11.89 7.13
N LYS A 108 1.02 10.68 6.71
CA LYS A 108 1.12 10.30 5.29
C LYS A 108 0.85 8.82 5.14
N ALA A 109 0.24 8.43 4.03
CA ALA A 109 -0.01 7.04 3.67
C ALA A 109 0.85 6.56 2.50
N TYR A 110 1.12 5.26 2.54
CA TYR A 110 1.85 4.50 1.53
C TYR A 110 1.10 3.20 1.25
N LEU A 111 1.17 2.70 0.02
CA LEU A 111 0.76 1.33 -0.26
C LEU A 111 1.84 0.36 0.20
N VAL A 112 1.41 -0.81 0.63
CA VAL A 112 2.28 -1.91 1.03
C VAL A 112 1.81 -3.17 0.33
N MET A 113 2.67 -3.73 -0.52
CA MET A 113 2.46 -5.08 -1.02
C MET A 113 3.19 -6.07 -0.14
N GLY A 114 2.55 -7.19 0.12
CA GLY A 114 3.14 -8.24 0.93
C GLY A 114 2.29 -9.49 0.98
N ARG A 115 2.52 -10.28 2.02
CA ARG A 115 1.79 -11.51 2.27
C ARG A 115 1.13 -11.50 3.66
N GLY A 116 -0.18 -11.66 3.71
CA GLY A 116 -0.99 -11.78 4.92
C GLY A 116 -1.42 -13.22 5.20
N ILE A 117 -1.99 -13.42 6.40
CA ILE A 117 -2.69 -14.64 6.80
C ILE A 117 -4.08 -14.24 7.34
N PRO A 118 -5.17 -14.80 6.79
CA PRO A 118 -5.22 -15.87 5.78
C PRO A 118 -5.08 -15.41 4.32
N GLU A 119 -4.91 -14.11 4.06
CA GLU A 119 -5.12 -13.48 2.74
C GLU A 119 -4.19 -14.02 1.63
N GLY A 120 -2.97 -14.44 1.95
CA GLY A 120 -1.98 -14.74 0.91
C GLY A 120 -1.35 -13.45 0.40
N GLU A 121 -1.12 -13.32 -0.92
CA GLU A 121 -0.63 -12.04 -1.48
C GLU A 121 -1.72 -10.98 -1.31
N THR A 122 -1.35 -9.81 -0.80
CA THR A 122 -2.32 -8.79 -0.39
C THR A 122 -1.70 -7.40 -0.40
N VAL A 123 -2.56 -6.38 -0.38
CA VAL A 123 -2.18 -4.97 -0.33
C VAL A 123 -2.78 -4.30 0.91
N TYR A 124 -1.92 -3.63 1.68
CA TYR A 124 -2.26 -2.88 2.88
C TYR A 124 -1.93 -1.40 2.67
N VAL A 125 -2.46 -0.53 3.53
CA VAL A 125 -2.04 0.88 3.60
C VAL A 125 -1.23 1.11 4.86
N LEU A 126 -0.01 1.61 4.73
CA LEU A 126 0.82 2.05 5.85
C LEU A 126 0.60 3.54 6.08
N GLN A 127 0.03 3.91 7.22
CA GLN A 127 -0.06 5.28 7.69
C GLN A 127 1.09 5.58 8.64
N LYS A 128 1.90 6.59 8.30
CA LYS A 128 2.90 7.21 9.19
C LYS A 128 2.29 8.41 9.89
N ILE A 129 2.34 8.46 11.21
CA ILE A 129 1.83 9.56 12.03
C ILE A 129 3.00 10.26 12.73
N GLY A 130 3.13 11.56 12.52
CA GLY A 130 4.27 12.37 12.94
C GLY A 130 5.45 12.32 11.95
N GLU A 131 6.55 12.96 12.34
CA GLU A 131 7.75 13.06 11.49
C GLU A 131 8.59 11.77 11.50
N GLY A 132 8.57 11.03 12.61
CA GLY A 132 9.35 9.81 12.81
C GLY A 132 8.65 8.52 12.37
N TRP A 133 9.34 7.39 12.52
CA TRP A 133 8.84 6.05 12.18
C TRP A 133 8.31 5.26 13.39
N ASP A 134 8.03 5.95 14.50
CA ASP A 134 7.61 5.32 15.76
C ASP A 134 6.12 4.98 15.80
N ASN A 135 5.29 5.78 15.13
CA ASN A 135 3.83 5.66 15.16
C ASN A 135 3.33 5.31 13.76
N LEU A 136 3.21 4.01 13.50
CA LEU A 136 2.77 3.48 12.22
C LEU A 136 1.56 2.57 12.40
N VAL A 137 0.61 2.69 11.48
CA VAL A 137 -0.59 1.85 11.42
C VAL A 137 -0.69 1.21 10.04
N TYR A 138 -0.85 -0.11 10.02
CA TYR A 138 -1.20 -0.88 8.84
C TYR A 138 -2.71 -1.03 8.78
N TRP A 139 -3.32 -0.57 7.70
CA TRP A 139 -4.73 -0.72 7.45
C TRP A 139 -4.97 -1.86 6.47
N ASN A 140 -5.76 -2.85 6.90
CA ASN A 140 -6.46 -3.73 5.97
C ASN A 140 -7.69 -2.98 5.47
N ALA A 141 -7.59 -2.42 4.26
CA ALA A 141 -8.61 -1.52 3.72
C ALA A 141 -9.95 -2.24 3.47
N ALA A 142 -9.92 -3.48 2.98
CA ALA A 142 -11.12 -4.29 2.75
C ALA A 142 -11.89 -4.63 4.03
N LYS A 143 -11.22 -4.64 5.19
CA LYS A 143 -11.85 -4.91 6.49
C LYS A 143 -12.05 -3.66 7.36
N GLY A 144 -11.49 -2.52 6.96
CA GLY A 144 -11.49 -1.29 7.75
C GLY A 144 -10.73 -1.40 9.08
N GLN A 145 -9.75 -2.32 9.17
CA GLN A 145 -9.05 -2.66 10.40
C GLN A 145 -7.62 -2.11 10.41
N GLY A 146 -7.26 -1.39 11.48
CA GLY A 146 -5.92 -0.85 11.70
C GLY A 146 -5.12 -1.67 12.71
N TYR A 147 -3.85 -1.93 12.40
CA TYR A 147 -2.90 -2.66 13.24
C TYR A 147 -1.66 -1.81 13.47
N SER A 148 -1.19 -1.71 14.71
CA SER A 148 0.10 -1.05 14.95
C SER A 148 1.22 -1.81 14.24
N SER A 149 2.23 -1.12 13.70
CA SER A 149 3.46 -1.79 13.23
C SER A 149 4.17 -2.56 14.35
N ARG A 150 3.87 -2.25 15.61
CA ARG A 150 4.39 -2.92 16.79
C ARG A 150 3.56 -4.11 17.25
N ASP A 151 2.47 -4.41 16.55
CA ASP A 151 1.62 -5.55 16.84
C ASP A 151 2.24 -6.84 16.29
N GLU A 152 2.58 -7.77 17.19
CA GLU A 152 3.11 -9.10 16.84
C GLU A 152 2.04 -10.00 16.20
N LEU A 153 0.76 -9.67 16.36
CA LEU A 153 -0.38 -10.39 15.81
C LEU A 153 -0.92 -9.74 14.53
N CYS A 154 -0.19 -8.77 13.94
CA CYS A 154 -0.56 -8.16 12.68
C CYS A 154 -0.78 -9.25 11.61
N PRO A 155 -1.94 -9.31 10.93
CA PRO A 155 -2.19 -10.34 9.91
C PRO A 155 -1.23 -10.27 8.73
N LEU A 156 -0.67 -9.08 8.44
CA LEU A 156 0.38 -8.92 7.44
C LEU A 156 1.70 -9.51 7.97
N GLN A 157 2.18 -10.57 7.34
CA GLN A 157 3.30 -11.37 7.85
C GLN A 157 4.64 -11.09 7.15
N ASP A 158 4.62 -10.57 5.92
CA ASP A 158 5.83 -10.26 5.16
C ASP A 158 5.60 -9.06 4.23
N VAL A 159 6.27 -7.94 4.50
CA VAL A 159 6.29 -6.73 3.68
C VAL A 159 7.30 -6.89 2.55
N ALA A 160 6.82 -6.88 1.31
CA ALA A 160 7.63 -6.99 0.11
C ALA A 160 8.13 -5.65 -0.40
N CYS A 161 7.24 -4.66 -0.50
CA CYS A 161 7.61 -3.30 -0.85
C CYS A 161 6.67 -2.27 -0.21
N ILE A 162 7.17 -1.05 -0.11
CA ILE A 162 6.41 0.14 0.25
C ILE A 162 6.40 1.07 -0.97
N ILE A 163 5.27 1.70 -1.24
CA ILE A 163 5.01 2.45 -2.47
C ILE A 163 4.41 3.79 -2.09
N SER A 164 4.96 4.87 -2.65
CA SER A 164 4.37 6.21 -2.64
C SER A 164 3.95 6.61 -4.04
N GLU A 165 3.38 7.81 -4.16
CA GLU A 165 3.15 8.51 -5.43
C GLU A 165 4.44 8.67 -6.25
N GLU A 166 5.61 8.58 -5.60
CA GLU A 166 6.88 8.94 -6.21
C GLU A 166 7.86 7.79 -6.43
N ASN A 167 7.75 6.72 -5.65
CA ASN A 167 8.74 5.66 -5.68
C ASN A 167 8.20 4.35 -5.12
N ILE A 168 8.96 3.29 -5.37
CA ILE A 168 8.75 1.95 -4.83
C ILE A 168 10.03 1.53 -4.13
N TRP A 169 9.93 1.08 -2.89
CA TRP A 169 11.04 0.59 -2.10
C TRP A 169 10.87 -0.89 -1.82
N ALA A 170 11.72 -1.72 -2.41
CA ALA A 170 11.77 -3.16 -2.16
C ALA A 170 12.48 -3.46 -0.83
N ASN A 171 11.89 -4.34 -0.03
CA ASN A 171 12.43 -4.73 1.27
C ASN A 171 13.57 -5.75 1.14
N LEU A 172 14.80 -5.32 1.43
CA LEU A 172 16.00 -6.16 1.42
C LEU A 172 16.29 -6.84 2.76
N GLN A 173 15.51 -6.51 3.81
CA GLN A 173 15.76 -6.99 5.16
C GLN A 173 15.47 -8.49 5.26
N LYS A 174 16.20 -9.18 6.14
CA LYS A 174 16.02 -10.61 6.42
C LYS A 174 14.59 -10.94 6.88
N HIS A 175 14.03 -10.07 7.70
CA HIS A 175 12.66 -10.16 8.19
C HIS A 175 11.74 -9.29 7.33
N GLY A 176 10.46 -9.60 7.30
CA GLY A 176 9.45 -8.76 6.64
C GLY A 176 8.19 -8.57 7.46
N HIS A 177 8.07 -9.24 8.61
CA HIS A 177 6.97 -8.98 9.52
C HIS A 177 7.00 -7.51 9.98
N PRO A 178 5.87 -6.78 10.02
CA PRO A 178 5.80 -5.38 10.40
C PRO A 178 6.59 -5.00 11.66
N PHE A 179 6.52 -5.83 12.71
CA PHE A 179 7.24 -5.61 13.96
C PHE A 179 8.76 -5.81 13.88
N GLN A 180 9.28 -6.45 12.83
CA GLN A 180 10.67 -6.89 12.73
C GLN A 180 11.48 -6.13 11.66
N ILE A 181 10.92 -5.07 11.08
CA ILE A 181 11.56 -4.31 10.00
C ILE A 181 11.82 -2.86 10.42
N SER A 182 12.89 -2.29 9.88
CA SER A 182 13.13 -0.85 9.85
C SER A 182 12.29 -0.21 8.74
N TYR A 183 11.71 0.95 9.04
CA TYR A 183 10.85 1.71 8.13
C TYR A 183 11.53 2.92 7.49
N GLU A 184 12.82 3.10 7.70
CA GLU A 184 13.61 4.19 7.11
C GLU A 184 13.87 3.95 5.62
N PHE A 185 12.84 3.64 4.84
CA PHE A 185 12.97 3.19 3.44
C PHE A 185 13.49 4.27 2.51
N GLU A 186 13.27 5.55 2.85
CA GLU A 186 13.78 6.69 2.09
C GLU A 186 15.28 6.94 2.34
N THR A 187 15.81 6.54 3.50
CA THR A 187 17.16 6.94 3.96
C THR A 187 18.11 5.77 4.19
N ASN A 188 17.62 4.52 4.27
CA ASN A 188 18.42 3.34 4.57
C ASN A 188 18.53 2.38 3.36
N PRO A 189 19.51 2.60 2.45
CA PRO A 189 19.68 1.80 1.24
C PRO A 189 20.17 0.36 1.49
N LYS A 190 20.57 0.02 2.73
CA LYS A 190 20.94 -1.35 3.11
C LYS A 190 19.70 -2.19 3.44
N ALA A 191 18.66 -1.55 3.96
CA ALA A 191 17.38 -2.19 4.29
C ALA A 191 16.40 -2.14 3.12
N TRP A 192 16.47 -1.11 2.28
CA TRP A 192 15.49 -0.85 1.23
C TRP A 192 16.15 -0.50 -0.09
N ARG A 193 15.60 -1.00 -1.20
CA ARG A 193 16.05 -0.66 -2.55
C ARG A 193 14.99 0.18 -3.27
N PRO A 194 15.25 1.46 -3.54
CA PRO A 194 14.33 2.27 -4.32
C PRO A 194 14.35 1.85 -5.80
N LEU A 195 13.21 1.99 -6.47
CA LEU A 195 13.09 1.89 -7.93
C LEU A 195 13.79 3.07 -8.59
N PHE A 196 13.49 4.29 -8.12
CA PHE A 196 14.16 5.50 -8.56
C PHE A 196 15.19 5.94 -7.53
N GLY A 197 16.47 5.94 -7.91
CA GLY A 197 17.59 6.29 -7.04
C GLY A 197 18.60 7.20 -7.73
N PRO A 198 19.74 7.50 -7.10
CA PRO A 198 20.74 8.41 -7.68
C PRO A 198 21.27 7.97 -9.05
N GLN A 199 21.34 6.65 -9.31
CA GLN A 199 21.78 6.09 -10.60
C GLN A 199 20.67 6.05 -11.65
N PHE A 200 19.41 5.93 -11.22
CA PHE A 200 18.23 5.85 -12.06
C PHE A 200 17.19 6.83 -11.52
N PRO A 201 17.37 8.15 -11.77
CA PRO A 201 16.47 9.16 -11.22
C PRO A 201 15.06 9.02 -11.81
N ARG A 202 14.06 9.47 -11.05
CA ARG A 202 12.66 9.47 -11.51
C ARG A 202 12.55 10.32 -12.78
N PRO A 203 12.00 9.79 -13.88
CA PRO A 203 11.74 10.59 -15.08
C PRO A 203 10.82 11.77 -14.81
N ALA A 204 11.18 12.96 -15.29
CA ALA A 204 10.44 14.21 -15.03
C ALA A 204 9.00 14.23 -15.57
N HIS A 205 8.67 13.36 -16.53
CA HIS A 205 7.32 13.26 -17.11
C HIS A 205 6.40 12.32 -16.32
N LEU A 206 6.92 11.55 -15.36
CA LEU A 206 6.10 10.79 -14.43
C LEU A 206 5.53 11.76 -13.40
N ARG A 207 4.28 12.14 -13.59
CA ARG A 207 3.48 12.76 -12.52
C ARG A 207 3.32 11.79 -11.37
#